data_AF-A0A5P8M527-F1
#
_entry.id   AF-A0A5P8M527-F1
#
_cell.length_a   1.000
_cell.length_b   1.000
_cell.length_c   1.000
_cell.angle_alpha   90.00
_cell.angle_beta   90.00
_cell.angle_gamma   90.00
#
_symmetry.space_group_name_H-M   'P 1'
#
loop_
_entity.id
_entity.type
_entity.pdbx_description
1 polymer ?
#
loop_
_entity_poly.entity_id
_entity_poly.type
_entity_poly.pdbx_seq_one_letter_code
_entity_poly.pdbx_strand_id
1 'polypeptide(L)'
;MGILESLGLVAFQTTNGSDSQIYIRINSVRRMEKATHTLHYRNRILEKVIEQYHLNVAMLDHVFTTEAPGQTDSERNRNYTTWFWNEIENFFFGIIPPEVQEQAKK
;
A
#
# COMPACT_ATOMS: atom_id res chain seq x y z
N MET A 1 -20.18 -15.28 -3.97
CA MET A 1 -20.60 -14.82 -5.31
C MET A 1 -20.64 -13.31 -5.30
N GLY A 2 -19.64 -12.67 -5.92
CA GLY A 2 -19.46 -11.21 -5.84
C GLY A 2 -20.32 -10.45 -6.85
N ILE A 3 -20.63 -9.18 -6.57
CA ILE A 3 -21.44 -8.30 -7.44
C ILE A 3 -20.92 -8.26 -8.89
N LEU A 4 -19.60 -8.36 -9.10
CA LEU A 4 -19.00 -8.34 -10.43
C LEU A 4 -19.23 -9.64 -11.23
N GLU A 5 -19.40 -10.75 -10.53
CA GLU A 5 -19.67 -12.06 -11.11
C GLU A 5 -21.14 -12.20 -11.50
N SER A 6 -22.06 -11.67 -10.67
CA SER A 6 -23.49 -11.60 -11.02
C SER A 6 -23.79 -10.66 -12.18
N LEU A 7 -22.96 -9.63 -12.38
CA LEU A 7 -23.01 -8.75 -13.55
C LEU A 7 -22.31 -9.33 -14.80
N GLY A 8 -21.73 -10.53 -14.71
CA GLY A 8 -21.06 -11.21 -15.83
C GLY A 8 -19.76 -10.51 -16.30
N LEU A 9 -19.18 -9.66 -15.46
CA LEU A 9 -18.00 -8.85 -15.81
C LEU A 9 -16.70 -9.59 -15.52
N VAL A 10 -16.69 -10.44 -14.49
CA VAL A 10 -15.51 -11.18 -14.02
C VAL A 10 -15.93 -12.58 -13.60
N ALA A 11 -15.11 -13.59 -13.90
CA ALA A 11 -15.26 -14.94 -13.34
C ALA A 11 -14.07 -15.21 -12.41
N PHE A 12 -14.36 -15.69 -11.19
CA PHE A 12 -13.34 -16.07 -10.22
C PHE A 12 -13.25 -17.59 -10.13
N GLN A 13 -12.03 -18.13 -10.20
CA GLN A 13 -11.78 -19.54 -9.91
C GLN A 13 -10.74 -19.62 -8.80
N THR A 14 -11.14 -20.21 -7.67
CA THR A 14 -10.25 -20.53 -6.57
C THR A 14 -9.83 -21.99 -6.72
N THR A 15 -8.56 -22.25 -6.96
CA THR A 15 -8.02 -23.61 -6.93
C THR A 15 -7.60 -23.92 -5.50
N ASN A 16 -8.25 -24.91 -4.87
CA ASN A 16 -7.85 -25.37 -3.54
C ASN A 16 -6.58 -26.23 -3.66
N GLY A 17 -5.43 -25.62 -3.43
CA GLY A 17 -4.11 -26.25 -3.34
C GLY A 17 -3.22 -25.46 -2.36
N SER A 18 -2.08 -26.03 -1.94
CA SER A 18 -1.18 -25.43 -0.93
C SER A 18 -0.68 -24.02 -1.28
N ASP A 19 -0.71 -23.64 -2.57
CA ASP A 19 -0.53 -22.28 -3.05
C ASP A 19 -1.86 -21.72 -3.55
N SER A 20 -2.48 -20.86 -2.75
CA SER A 20 -3.71 -20.17 -3.16
C SER A 20 -3.40 -19.20 -4.30
N GLN A 21 -3.87 -19.49 -5.51
CA GLN A 21 -3.76 -18.60 -6.65
C GLN A 21 -5.15 -18.09 -7.06
N ILE A 22 -5.28 -16.78 -7.27
CA ILE A 22 -6.52 -16.15 -7.76
C ILE A 22 -6.38 -15.92 -9.26
N TYR A 23 -7.13 -16.66 -10.06
CA TYR A 23 -7.20 -16.44 -11.50
C TYR A 23 -8.39 -15.54 -11.86
N ILE A 24 -8.11 -14.39 -12.47
CA ILE A 24 -9.11 -13.41 -12.90
C ILE A 24 -9.16 -13.40 -14.42
N ARG A 25 -10.26 -13.92 -14.99
CA ARG A 25 -10.50 -13.84 -16.44
C ARG A 25 -11.39 -12.65 -16.76
N ILE A 26 -10.87 -11.71 -17.55
CA ILE A 26 -11.62 -10.54 -18.00
C ILE A 26 -12.07 -10.74 -19.43
N ASN A 27 -13.37 -10.95 -19.63
CA ASN A 27 -13.93 -11.35 -20.92
C ASN A 27 -14.25 -10.19 -21.87
N SER A 28 -14.18 -8.92 -21.44
CA SER A 28 -14.54 -7.78 -22.29
C SER A 28 -13.66 -6.56 -22.14
N VAL A 29 -12.47 -6.61 -22.73
CA VAL A 29 -11.51 -5.50 -22.81
C VAL A 29 -12.17 -4.23 -23.40
N ARG A 30 -12.91 -4.37 -24.50
CA ARG A 30 -13.57 -3.26 -25.20
C ARG A 30 -14.62 -2.52 -24.36
N ARG A 31 -15.31 -3.22 -23.45
CA ARG A 31 -16.29 -2.59 -22.54
C ARG A 31 -15.60 -1.83 -21.42
N MET A 32 -14.48 -2.35 -20.91
CA MET A 32 -13.67 -1.64 -19.92
C MET A 32 -13.06 -0.38 -20.52
N GLU A 33 -12.51 -0.46 -21.73
CA GLU A 33 -11.96 0.70 -22.45
C GLU A 33 -13.02 1.80 -22.66
N LYS A 34 -14.24 1.43 -23.05
CA LYS A 34 -15.34 2.41 -23.14
C LYS A 34 -15.71 3.01 -21.78
N ALA A 35 -15.64 2.22 -20.70
CA ALA A 35 -15.92 2.68 -19.35
C ALA A 35 -14.84 3.63 -18.80
N THR A 36 -13.59 3.49 -19.24
CA THR A 36 -12.50 4.42 -18.88
C THR A 36 -12.59 5.75 -19.63
N HIS A 37 -13.27 5.81 -20.78
CA HIS A 37 -13.42 7.01 -21.60
C HIS A 37 -14.61 7.89 -21.19
N THR A 38 -14.88 8.03 -19.89
CA THR A 38 -15.92 8.93 -19.37
C THR A 38 -15.29 10.04 -18.55
N LEU A 39 -15.86 11.25 -18.57
CA LEU A 39 -15.35 12.41 -17.82
C LEU A 39 -15.25 12.18 -16.31
N HIS A 40 -15.96 11.19 -15.77
CA HIS A 40 -16.02 10.87 -14.34
C HIS A 40 -15.27 9.58 -13.98
N TYR A 41 -14.63 8.92 -14.95
CA TYR A 41 -13.85 7.73 -14.64
C TYR A 41 -12.64 8.10 -13.80
N ARG A 42 -12.47 7.38 -12.70
CA ARG A 42 -11.37 7.55 -11.76
C ARG A 42 -10.74 6.19 -11.50
N ASN A 43 -9.47 6.02 -11.83
CA ASN A 43 -8.78 4.75 -11.62
C ASN A 43 -8.38 4.60 -10.15
N ARG A 44 -9.35 4.21 -9.32
CA ARG A 44 -9.17 4.05 -7.86
C ARG A 44 -8.07 3.06 -7.48
N ILE A 45 -7.82 2.05 -8.33
CA ILE A 45 -6.74 1.09 -8.11
C ILE A 45 -5.40 1.81 -8.24
N LEU A 46 -5.20 2.52 -9.35
CA LEU A 46 -3.98 3.27 -9.60
C LEU A 46 -3.78 4.36 -8.54
N GLU A 47 -4.84 5.07 -8.16
CA GLU A 47 -4.77 6.09 -7.12
C GLU A 47 -4.33 5.53 -5.78
N LYS A 48 -4.92 4.40 -5.34
CA LYS A 48 -4.51 3.74 -4.11
C LYS A 48 -3.05 3.28 -4.16
N VAL A 49 -2.59 2.79 -5.33
CA VAL A 49 -1.18 2.41 -5.53
C VAL A 49 -0.26 3.63 -5.41
N ILE A 50 -0.65 4.77 -5.99
CA ILE A 50 0.09 6.02 -5.91
C ILE A 50 0.12 6.56 -4.46
N GLU A 51 -1.03 6.59 -3.78
CA GLU A 51 -1.13 6.99 -2.37
C GLU A 51 -0.22 6.13 -1.48
N GLN A 52 -0.25 4.80 -1.66
CA GLN A 52 0.61 3.89 -0.92
C GLN A 52 2.10 4.09 -1.25
N TYR A 53 2.42 4.37 -2.51
CA TYR A 53 3.79 4.65 -2.93
C TYR A 53 4.35 5.90 -2.22
N HIS A 54 3.62 7.01 -2.24
CA HIS A 54 4.05 8.23 -1.56
C HIS A 54 4.20 8.03 -0.06
N LEU A 55 3.27 7.29 0.55
CA LEU A 55 3.33 6.94 1.96
C LEU A 55 4.58 6.13 2.30
N ASN A 56 4.91 5.11 1.48
CA ASN A 56 6.10 4.29 1.67
C ASN A 56 7.39 5.12 1.54
N VAL A 57 7.45 6.03 0.57
CA VAL A 57 8.62 6.92 0.38
C VAL A 57 8.79 7.86 1.57
N ALA A 58 7.70 8.49 2.03
CA ALA A 58 7.73 9.35 3.21
C ALA A 58 8.15 8.59 4.47
N MET A 59 7.68 7.35 4.64
CA MET A 59 8.07 6.50 5.76
C MET A 59 9.57 6.16 5.72
N LEU A 60 10.10 5.81 4.53
CA LEU A 60 11.53 5.55 4.36
C LEU A 60 12.37 6.77 4.71
N ASP A 61 11.95 7.94 4.24
CA ASP A 61 12.63 9.20 4.55
C ASP A 61 12.63 9.45 6.07
N HIS A 62 11.47 9.29 6.73
CA HIS A 62 11.33 9.45 8.17
C HIS A 62 12.27 8.52 8.96
N VAL A 63 12.32 7.23 8.63
CA VAL A 63 13.16 6.28 9.40
C VAL A 63 14.66 6.50 9.20
N PHE A 64 15.09 6.99 8.05
CA PHE A 64 16.52 7.19 7.76
C PHE A 64 17.03 8.61 8.06
N THR A 65 16.14 9.57 8.28
CA THR A 65 16.52 10.95 8.66
C THR A 65 16.39 11.22 10.16
N THR A 66 15.64 10.39 10.89
CA THR A 66 15.47 10.56 12.34
C THR A 66 16.73 10.18 13.11
N GLU A 67 17.21 11.10 13.95
CA GLU A 67 18.33 10.87 14.85
C GLU A 67 17.85 10.37 16.21
N ALA A 68 18.47 9.29 16.72
CA ALA A 68 18.14 8.76 18.03
C ALA A 68 18.89 9.48 19.16
N PRO A 69 18.25 9.70 20.32
CA PRO A 69 18.90 10.33 21.46
C PRO A 69 19.95 9.39 22.09
N GLY A 70 21.06 9.96 22.56
CA GLY A 70 22.10 9.23 23.29
C GLY A 70 23.39 10.05 23.46
N GLN A 71 24.07 9.90 24.59
CA GLN A 71 25.29 10.66 24.86
C GLN A 71 26.51 10.01 24.19
N THR A 72 26.53 8.68 24.11
CA THR A 72 27.58 7.90 23.45
C THR A 72 27.10 7.31 22.12
N ASP A 73 28.03 6.98 21.22
CA ASP A 73 27.72 6.30 19.95
C ASP A 73 27.00 4.96 20.17
N SER A 74 27.42 4.20 21.19
CA SER A 74 26.81 2.92 21.52
C SER A 74 25.37 3.04 22.00
N GLU A 75 25.06 4.06 22.80
CA GLU A 75 23.69 4.35 23.24
C GLU A 75 22.81 4.81 22.08
N ARG A 76 23.31 5.73 21.24
CA ARG A 76 22.58 6.20 20.05
C ARG A 76 22.20 5.05 19.13
N ASN A 77 23.15 4.15 18.83
CA ASN A 77 22.89 2.99 17.97
C ASN A 77 21.85 2.03 18.57
N ARG A 78 21.90 1.78 19.87
CA ARG A 78 20.94 0.90 20.55
C ARG A 78 19.53 1.52 20.57
N ASN A 79 19.44 2.80 20.87
CA ASN A 79 18.18 3.53 20.92
C ASN A 79 17.56 3.66 19.52
N TYR A 80 18.37 3.99 18.52
CA TYR A 80 17.96 4.03 17.12
C TYR A 80 17.41 2.69 16.66
N THR A 81 18.14 1.59 16.91
CA THR A 81 17.70 0.26 16.48
C THR A 81 16.36 -0.12 17.08
N THR A 82 16.15 0.17 18.37
CA THR A 82 14.88 -0.12 19.06
C THR A 82 13.75 0.72 18.49
N TRP A 83 13.98 2.03 18.34
CA TRP A 83 13.00 2.96 17.78
C TRP A 83 12.64 2.58 16.33
N PHE A 84 13.63 2.32 15.48
CA PHE A 84 13.46 1.94 14.08
C PHE A 84 12.54 0.75 13.91
N TRP A 85 12.78 -0.34 14.65
CA TRP A 85 11.94 -1.54 14.52
C TRP A 85 10.51 -1.33 15.03
N ASN A 86 10.33 -0.56 16.10
CA ASN A 86 9.00 -0.20 16.57
C ASN A 86 8.25 0.64 15.52
N GLU A 87 8.94 1.57 14.86
CA GLU A 87 8.36 2.44 13.85
C GLU A 87 7.94 1.65 12.59
N ILE A 88 8.81 0.73 12.16
CA ILE A 88 8.50 -0.20 11.06
C ILE A 88 7.33 -1.11 11.41
N GLU A 89 7.30 -1.68 12.61
CA GLU A 89 6.20 -2.54 13.08
C GLU A 89 4.86 -1.79 13.11
N ASN A 90 4.86 -0.60 13.69
CA ASN A 90 3.69 0.29 13.72
C ASN A 90 3.17 0.57 12.30
N PHE A 91 4.07 0.88 11.37
CA PHE A 91 3.73 1.13 9.98
C PHE A 91 3.08 -0.08 9.30
N PHE A 92 3.60 -1.29 9.54
CA PHE A 92 2.99 -2.53 9.04
C PHE A 92 1.59 -2.78 9.63
N PHE A 93 1.34 -2.37 10.87
CA PHE A 93 0.01 -2.41 11.48
C PHE A 93 -0.91 -1.25 11.05
N GLY A 94 -0.44 -0.35 10.20
CA GLY A 94 -1.21 0.80 9.72
C GLY A 94 -1.25 1.98 10.69
N ILE A 95 -0.39 1.98 11.71
CA ILE A 95 -0.16 3.13 12.58
C ILE A 95 0.90 3.99 11.90
N ILE A 96 0.48 5.12 11.35
CA ILE A 96 1.35 6.00 10.56
C ILE A 96 1.64 7.26 11.38
N PRO A 97 2.92 7.66 11.55
CA PRO A 97 3.28 8.92 12.18
C PRO A 97 2.61 10.13 11.51
N PRO A 98 2.18 11.15 12.28
CA PRO A 98 1.60 12.37 11.72
C PRO A 98 2.52 13.07 10.71
N GLU A 99 3.83 13.07 10.97
CA GLU A 99 4.85 13.68 10.10
C GLU A 99 4.88 13.02 8.71
N VAL A 100 4.83 11.68 8.68
CA VAL A 100 4.79 10.88 7.45
C VAL A 100 3.49 11.11 6.69
N GLN A 101 2.35 11.23 7.39
CA GLN A 101 1.06 11.53 6.75
C GLN A 101 1.05 12.91 6.08
N GLU A 102 1.65 13.92 6.71
CA GLU A 102 1.72 15.27 6.14
C GLU A 102 2.69 15.32 4.95
N GLN A 103 3.80 14.58 5.00
CA GLN A 103 4.74 14.48 3.89
C GLN A 103 4.13 13.75 2.68
N ALA A 104 3.38 12.67 2.90
CA ALA A 104 2.78 11.87 1.84
C ALA A 104 1.61 12.56 1.09
N LYS A 105 1.05 13.63 1.66
CA LYS A 105 -0.02 14.44 1.04
C LYS A 105 0.50 15.49 0.05
N LYS A 106 1.81 15.77 0.04
CA LYS A 106 2.45 16.70 -0.88
C LYS A 106 2.71 16.07 -2.23
#